data_AF-A0AAN5I708-F1
#
_entry.id   AF-A0AAN5I708-F1
#
_cell.length_a   1.000
_cell.length_b   1.000
_cell.length_c   1.000
_cell.angle_alpha   90.00
_cell.angle_beta   90.00
_cell.angle_gamma   90.00
#
_symmetry.space_group_name_H-M   'P 1'
#
loop_
_entity.id
_entity.type
_entity.pdbx_description
1 polymer ?
#
loop_
_entity_poly.entity_id
_entity_poly.type
_entity_poly.pdbx_seq_one_letter_code
_entity_poly.pdbx_strand_id
1 'polypeptide(L)'
;MRESVFSSFTYVILAIIVQGKENGEFTPEMFSDIAALFSSGHDNEAISADVPAALKNLALAVIEDGVTADQLEDEQEGLALIKSGEHSSVHFDRFMSIHGHRGPGELDFIAQTWNDHPELLVHTVKGMVANPSALKTVAASVDIDTALDSLRTLKVAGAKRWFMKLLVRQSHRAVALREECKDYLVQCCGNMRANIEVLGKQLVEQGFLPEADLVFFFTLPELHAFMDSRAPRLISRAMRRKKNFPIFKGKRYEYFWQGPGHEIAEPSAELLKSTSLSGTTVCEGVVVA
;
A
#
# COMPACT_ATOMS: atom_id res chain seq x y z
N MET A 1 10.61 14.51 16.73
CA MET A 1 9.29 15.12 17.02
C MET A 1 9.08 16.50 16.37
N ARG A 2 10.13 17.28 16.00
CA ARG A 2 9.97 18.59 15.34
C ARG A 2 9.58 18.54 13.85
N GLU A 3 9.79 17.42 13.17
CA GLU A 3 9.52 17.30 11.72
C GLU A 3 8.08 16.89 11.38
N SER A 4 7.41 16.13 12.26
CA SER A 4 6.07 15.59 12.02
C SER A 4 4.96 16.66 12.02
N VAL A 5 5.14 17.76 12.77
CA VAL A 5 4.17 18.87 12.80
C VAL A 5 4.20 19.66 11.48
N PHE A 6 5.29 19.64 10.72
CA PHE A 6 5.39 20.47 9.54
C PHE A 6 4.50 19.96 8.40
N SER A 7 4.45 18.64 8.15
CA SER A 7 3.73 18.01 7.02
C SER A 7 2.29 18.49 6.85
N SER A 8 1.45 18.35 7.88
CA SER A 8 0.03 18.75 7.80
C SER A 8 -0.15 20.27 7.70
N PHE A 9 0.75 21.05 8.32
CA PHE A 9 0.71 22.51 8.25
C PHE A 9 1.16 23.02 6.87
N THR A 10 2.07 22.34 6.18
CA THR A 10 2.50 22.73 4.82
C THR A 10 1.33 22.70 3.86
N TYR A 11 0.49 21.66 3.91
CA TYR A 11 -0.71 21.55 3.07
C TYR A 11 -1.71 22.68 3.34
N VAL A 12 -1.96 22.97 4.62
CA VAL A 12 -2.87 24.04 5.04
C VAL A 12 -2.34 25.41 4.61
N ILE A 13 -1.06 25.68 4.81
CA ILE A 13 -0.43 26.95 4.41
C ILE A 13 -0.45 27.11 2.89
N LEU A 14 -0.17 26.04 2.13
CA LEU A 14 -0.25 26.08 0.66
C LEU A 14 -1.68 26.34 0.19
N ALA A 15 -2.65 25.67 0.80
CA ALA A 15 -4.06 25.83 0.49
C ALA A 15 -4.53 27.28 0.77
N ILE A 16 -4.13 27.87 1.89
CA ILE A 16 -4.40 29.28 2.23
C ILE A 16 -3.72 30.24 1.22
N ILE A 17 -2.48 29.93 0.81
CA ILE A 17 -1.72 30.76 -0.15
C ILE A 17 -2.35 30.72 -1.55
N VAL A 18 -2.84 29.55 -1.97
CA VAL A 18 -3.57 29.34 -3.25
C VAL A 18 -4.94 30.00 -3.20
N GLN A 19 -5.65 29.90 -2.07
CA GLN A 19 -6.94 30.57 -1.84
C GLN A 19 -6.86 32.08 -2.00
N GLY A 20 -5.73 32.71 -1.61
CA GLY A 20 -5.44 34.10 -1.93
C GLY A 20 -6.40 35.14 -1.33
N LYS A 21 -7.41 34.71 -0.57
CA LYS A 21 -8.40 35.52 0.16
C LYS A 21 -8.65 34.88 1.52
N GLU A 22 -8.85 35.72 2.53
CA GLU A 22 -9.10 35.27 3.92
C GLU A 22 -10.46 34.58 4.10
N ASN A 23 -11.43 34.82 3.19
CA ASN A 23 -12.79 34.27 3.25
C ASN A 23 -13.24 33.72 1.88
N GLY A 24 -13.79 32.51 1.87
CA GLY A 24 -14.38 31.83 0.69
C GLY A 24 -14.22 30.31 0.77
N GLU A 25 -15.09 29.55 0.10
CA GLU A 25 -14.93 28.09 -0.01
C GLU A 25 -13.84 27.75 -1.05
N PHE A 26 -13.16 26.61 -0.87
CA PHE A 26 -12.24 26.09 -1.88
C PHE A 26 -13.02 25.69 -3.13
N THR A 27 -12.65 26.22 -4.30
CA THR A 27 -13.28 25.83 -5.56
C THR A 27 -12.59 24.57 -6.14
N PRO A 28 -13.28 23.79 -6.99
CA PRO A 28 -12.69 22.64 -7.67
C PRO A 28 -11.39 22.98 -8.43
N GLU A 29 -11.33 24.15 -9.07
CA GLU A 29 -10.15 24.60 -9.81
C GLU A 29 -8.95 24.82 -8.88
N MET A 30 -9.20 25.27 -7.65
CA MET A 30 -8.14 25.43 -6.65
C MET A 30 -7.60 24.07 -6.19
N PHE A 31 -8.47 23.07 -6.00
CA PHE A 31 -8.03 21.71 -5.71
C PHE A 31 -7.23 21.11 -6.86
N SER A 32 -7.64 21.36 -8.11
CA SER A 32 -6.92 20.95 -9.31
C SER A 32 -5.53 21.57 -9.39
N ASP A 33 -5.42 22.89 -9.13
CA ASP A 33 -4.15 23.62 -9.05
C ASP A 33 -3.22 23.09 -7.93
N ILE A 34 -3.79 22.82 -6.75
CA ILE A 34 -3.05 22.23 -5.61
C ILE A 34 -2.55 20.82 -5.97
N ALA A 35 -3.39 20.00 -6.58
CA ALA A 35 -3.03 18.63 -6.99
C ALA A 35 -1.94 18.63 -8.06
N ALA A 36 -2.05 19.48 -9.08
CA ALA A 36 -1.05 19.64 -10.13
C ALA A 36 0.31 20.07 -9.54
N LEU A 37 0.29 21.01 -8.59
CA LEU A 37 1.50 21.49 -7.95
C LEU A 37 2.17 20.43 -7.06
N PHE A 38 1.41 19.65 -6.29
CA PHE A 38 2.01 18.56 -5.49
C PHE A 38 2.50 17.38 -6.34
N SER A 39 1.89 17.16 -7.50
CA SER A 39 2.31 16.12 -8.46
C SER A 39 3.55 16.52 -9.27
N SER A 40 3.88 17.81 -9.30
CA SER A 40 5.08 18.34 -9.95
C SER A 40 6.35 18.05 -9.16
N GLY A 41 7.50 18.04 -9.82
CA GLY A 41 8.83 18.01 -9.17
C GLY A 41 9.12 16.79 -8.31
N HIS A 42 8.37 15.69 -8.49
CA HIS A 42 8.64 14.45 -7.81
C HIS A 42 9.75 13.68 -8.54
N ASP A 43 10.87 13.47 -7.86
CA ASP A 43 11.98 12.63 -8.31
C ASP A 43 11.84 11.17 -7.83
N ASN A 44 10.60 10.66 -7.72
CA ASN A 44 10.33 9.30 -7.24
C ASN A 44 10.97 8.97 -5.86
N GLU A 45 11.13 9.96 -4.99
CA GLU A 45 11.80 9.79 -3.69
C GLU A 45 11.01 8.92 -2.69
N ALA A 46 9.70 8.74 -2.90
CA ALA A 46 8.86 7.92 -2.03
C ALA A 46 9.05 6.42 -2.35
N ILE A 47 9.49 5.65 -1.35
CA ILE A 47 9.71 4.20 -1.48
C ILE A 47 8.47 3.43 -1.99
N SER A 48 7.26 3.88 -1.64
CA SER A 48 6.02 3.26 -2.12
C SER A 48 5.73 3.54 -3.60
N ALA A 49 6.24 4.64 -4.16
CA ALA A 49 6.13 4.96 -5.59
C ALA A 49 7.09 4.11 -6.45
N ASP A 50 8.14 3.52 -5.84
CA ASP A 50 9.03 2.60 -6.53
C ASP A 50 8.38 1.24 -6.79
N VAL A 51 7.43 0.78 -5.94
CA VAL A 51 6.81 -0.56 -6.09
C VAL A 51 6.19 -0.77 -7.49
N PRO A 52 5.32 0.13 -8.03
CA PRO A 52 4.78 -0.03 -9.38
C PRO A 52 5.84 0.09 -10.47
N ALA A 53 6.87 0.93 -10.28
CA ALA A 53 7.96 1.10 -11.23
C ALA A 53 8.84 -0.16 -11.31
N ALA A 54 9.17 -0.76 -10.17
CA ALA A 54 9.93 -1.99 -10.06
C ALA A 54 9.15 -3.18 -10.64
N LEU A 55 7.84 -3.28 -10.37
CA LEU A 55 6.95 -4.27 -11.00
C LEU A 55 6.90 -4.13 -12.52
N LYS A 56 6.79 -2.90 -13.03
CA LYS A 56 6.84 -2.62 -14.46
C LYS A 56 8.17 -3.06 -15.08
N ASN A 57 9.29 -2.73 -14.45
CA ASN A 57 10.62 -3.13 -14.94
C ASN A 57 10.78 -4.65 -14.93
N LEU A 58 10.30 -5.33 -13.89
CA LEU A 58 10.25 -6.78 -13.84
C LEU A 58 9.39 -7.35 -14.98
N ALA A 59 8.19 -6.83 -15.20
CA ALA A 59 7.32 -7.30 -16.29
C ALA A 59 7.94 -7.08 -17.67
N LEU A 60 8.65 -5.96 -17.89
CA LEU A 60 9.38 -5.72 -19.14
C LEU A 60 10.53 -6.72 -19.32
N ALA A 61 11.28 -7.03 -18.26
CA ALA A 61 12.35 -8.03 -18.30
C ALA A 61 11.82 -9.45 -18.56
N VAL A 62 10.65 -9.79 -18.01
CA VAL A 62 9.96 -11.06 -18.30
C VAL A 62 9.55 -11.17 -19.76
N ILE A 63 9.07 -10.08 -20.37
CA ILE A 63 8.78 -10.01 -21.81
C ILE A 63 10.08 -10.15 -22.63
N GLU A 64 11.18 -9.54 -22.19
CA GLU A 64 12.49 -9.61 -22.85
C GLU A 64 13.06 -11.03 -22.84
N ASP A 65 12.85 -11.78 -21.74
CA ASP A 65 13.17 -13.21 -21.64
C ASP A 65 12.24 -14.11 -22.50
N GLY A 66 11.28 -13.53 -23.22
CA GLY A 66 10.38 -14.24 -24.13
C GLY A 66 9.24 -15.00 -23.43
N VAL A 67 8.99 -14.74 -22.14
CA VAL A 67 7.92 -15.38 -21.38
C VAL A 67 6.58 -14.70 -21.68
N THR A 68 5.59 -15.49 -22.06
CA THR A 68 4.22 -15.01 -22.34
C THR A 68 3.33 -15.10 -21.11
N ALA A 69 2.20 -14.37 -21.12
CA ALA A 69 1.24 -14.39 -20.01
C ALA A 69 0.63 -15.79 -19.76
N ASP A 70 0.47 -16.60 -20.81
CA ASP A 70 -0.06 -17.97 -20.70
C ASP A 70 0.90 -18.88 -19.91
N GLN A 71 2.20 -18.63 -20.01
CA GLN A 71 3.22 -19.35 -19.24
C GLN A 71 3.29 -18.93 -17.76
N LEU A 72 2.54 -17.90 -17.37
CA LEU A 72 2.43 -17.41 -15.99
C LEU A 72 1.07 -17.78 -15.35
N GLU A 73 0.28 -18.65 -15.98
CA GLU A 73 -1.00 -19.12 -15.44
C GLU A 73 -0.83 -19.88 -14.12
N ASP A 74 0.14 -20.79 -14.08
CA ASP A 74 0.54 -21.46 -12.84
C ASP A 74 1.55 -20.59 -12.09
N GLU A 75 1.23 -20.25 -10.83
CA GLU A 75 2.05 -19.32 -10.07
C GLU A 75 3.43 -19.91 -9.70
N GLN A 76 3.55 -21.23 -9.56
CA GLN A 76 4.81 -21.88 -9.20
C GLN A 76 5.72 -22.01 -10.42
N GLU A 77 5.18 -22.44 -11.56
CA GLU A 77 5.91 -22.48 -12.83
C GLU A 77 6.31 -21.08 -13.28
N GLY A 78 5.39 -20.11 -13.20
CA GLY A 78 5.65 -18.72 -13.54
C GLY A 78 6.74 -18.11 -12.66
N LEU A 79 6.74 -18.40 -11.35
CA LEU A 79 7.80 -17.97 -10.45
C LEU A 79 9.15 -18.60 -10.84
N ALA A 80 9.18 -19.89 -11.19
CA ALA A 80 10.40 -20.56 -11.62
C ALA A 80 10.97 -19.92 -12.90
N LEU A 81 10.11 -19.61 -13.87
CA LEU A 81 10.50 -18.91 -15.11
C LEU A 81 11.13 -17.55 -14.80
N ILE A 82 10.45 -16.72 -13.99
CA ILE A 82 10.95 -15.39 -13.59
C ILE A 82 12.32 -15.49 -12.87
N LYS A 83 12.50 -16.47 -12.00
CA LYS A 83 13.75 -16.65 -11.26
C LYS A 83 14.89 -17.21 -12.10
N SER A 84 14.57 -17.88 -13.22
CA SER A 84 15.55 -18.50 -14.12
C SER A 84 15.88 -17.67 -15.36
N GLY A 85 15.13 -16.60 -15.61
CA GLY A 85 15.31 -15.73 -16.77
C GLY A 85 16.61 -14.93 -16.73
N GLU A 86 17.13 -14.58 -17.90
CA GLU A 86 18.39 -13.83 -18.05
C GLU A 86 18.26 -12.42 -17.49
N HIS A 87 17.15 -11.75 -17.80
CA HIS A 87 16.87 -10.38 -17.38
C HIS A 87 15.95 -10.32 -16.15
N SER A 88 14.90 -11.14 -16.13
CA SER A 88 13.87 -11.10 -15.09
C SER A 88 14.38 -11.50 -13.71
N SER A 89 15.37 -12.40 -13.62
CA SER A 89 15.98 -12.80 -12.34
C SER A 89 16.61 -11.64 -11.59
N VAL A 90 17.35 -10.78 -12.30
CA VAL A 90 18.01 -9.59 -11.71
C VAL A 90 16.98 -8.60 -11.17
N HIS A 91 15.91 -8.37 -11.92
CA HIS A 91 14.83 -7.49 -11.50
C HIS A 91 14.01 -8.09 -10.35
N PHE A 92 13.81 -9.40 -10.35
CA PHE A 92 13.14 -10.13 -9.29
C PHE A 92 13.94 -10.03 -7.99
N ASP A 93 15.23 -10.37 -8.01
CA ASP A 93 16.09 -10.31 -6.82
C ASP A 93 16.16 -8.89 -6.25
N ARG A 94 16.27 -7.88 -7.13
CA ARG A 94 16.23 -6.48 -6.71
C ARG A 94 14.89 -6.14 -6.06
N PHE A 95 13.77 -6.51 -6.68
CA PHE A 95 12.44 -6.27 -6.13
C PHE A 95 12.29 -6.92 -4.75
N MET A 96 12.68 -8.18 -4.60
CA MET A 96 12.62 -8.91 -3.34
C MET A 96 13.48 -8.27 -2.26
N SER A 97 14.68 -7.80 -2.63
CA SER A 97 15.59 -7.15 -1.66
C SER A 97 15.07 -5.82 -1.11
N ILE A 98 14.28 -5.07 -1.90
CA ILE A 98 13.80 -3.74 -1.51
C ILE A 98 12.37 -3.79 -0.99
N HIS A 99 11.51 -4.61 -1.59
CA HIS A 99 10.07 -4.61 -1.37
C HIS A 99 9.52 -5.95 -0.87
N GLY A 100 10.34 -7.00 -0.79
CA GLY A 100 9.88 -8.35 -0.46
C GLY A 100 9.14 -8.46 0.88
N HIS A 101 9.43 -7.59 1.85
CA HIS A 101 8.72 -7.54 3.14
C HIS A 101 7.27 -7.03 3.05
N ARG A 102 6.85 -6.52 1.88
CA ARG A 102 5.51 -5.97 1.65
C ARG A 102 4.54 -7.04 1.18
N GLY A 103 3.25 -6.72 1.27
CA GLY A 103 2.17 -7.58 0.79
C GLY A 103 0.78 -7.04 1.16
N PRO A 104 -0.29 -7.66 0.66
CA PRO A 104 -1.65 -7.27 1.02
C PRO A 104 -1.90 -7.43 2.53
N GLY A 105 -2.27 -6.35 3.21
CA GLY A 105 -2.46 -6.38 4.66
C GLY A 105 -1.16 -6.48 5.45
N GLU A 106 -0.06 -5.96 4.92
CA GLU A 106 1.32 -6.03 5.46
C GLU A 106 1.51 -5.75 6.97
N LEU A 107 0.60 -5.02 7.62
CA LEU A 107 0.61 -4.74 9.07
C LEU A 107 -0.17 -5.76 9.94
N ASP A 108 -0.87 -6.71 9.32
CA ASP A 108 -1.47 -7.86 10.00
C ASP A 108 -0.44 -8.98 10.09
N PHE A 109 -0.21 -9.51 11.29
CA PHE A 109 0.73 -10.62 11.48
C PHE A 109 0.31 -11.91 10.76
N ILE A 110 -0.96 -12.07 10.39
CA ILE A 110 -1.45 -13.23 9.63
C ILE A 110 -1.30 -13.02 8.11
N ALA A 111 -1.06 -11.79 7.65
CA ALA A 111 -0.95 -11.50 6.23
C ALA A 111 0.28 -12.12 5.58
N GLN A 112 0.16 -12.40 4.29
CA GLN A 112 1.24 -12.91 3.45
C GLN A 112 2.06 -11.77 2.87
N THR A 113 3.38 -11.95 2.81
CA THR A 113 4.31 -11.03 2.13
C THR A 113 4.91 -11.69 0.90
N TRP A 114 5.52 -10.89 0.03
CA TRP A 114 6.25 -11.44 -1.12
C TRP A 114 7.46 -12.29 -0.70
N ASN A 115 8.12 -11.99 0.42
CA ASN A 115 9.22 -12.81 0.95
C ASN A 115 8.76 -14.21 1.33
N ASP A 116 7.61 -14.32 1.97
CA ASP A 116 7.06 -15.59 2.45
C ASP A 116 6.35 -16.35 1.32
N HIS A 117 5.70 -15.59 0.42
CA HIS A 117 4.84 -16.06 -0.66
C HIS A 117 5.16 -15.32 -1.97
N PRO A 118 6.32 -15.58 -2.59
CA PRO A 118 6.75 -14.91 -3.83
C PRO A 118 5.83 -15.19 -5.02
N GLU A 119 5.06 -16.27 -4.99
CA GLU A 119 4.00 -16.61 -5.96
C GLU A 119 2.96 -15.49 -6.12
N LEU A 120 2.70 -14.71 -5.07
CA LEU A 120 1.78 -13.56 -5.11
C LEU A 120 2.21 -12.49 -6.12
N LEU A 121 3.50 -12.42 -6.44
CA LEU A 121 4.04 -11.48 -7.42
C LEU A 121 3.67 -11.88 -8.85
N VAL A 122 3.54 -13.18 -9.12
CA VAL A 122 3.31 -13.73 -10.46
C VAL A 122 1.97 -13.27 -11.00
N HIS A 123 0.92 -13.25 -10.17
CA HIS A 123 -0.40 -12.76 -10.57
C HIS A 123 -0.35 -11.30 -11.07
N THR A 124 0.37 -10.43 -10.37
CA THR A 124 0.52 -9.02 -10.78
C THR A 124 1.35 -8.88 -12.07
N VAL A 125 2.47 -9.60 -12.16
CA VAL A 125 3.35 -9.58 -13.34
C VAL A 125 2.62 -10.14 -14.57
N LYS A 126 1.87 -11.23 -14.45
CA LYS A 126 1.04 -11.80 -15.51
C LYS A 126 0.09 -10.77 -16.12
N GLY A 127 -0.63 -10.03 -15.27
CA GLY A 127 -1.55 -8.98 -15.73
C GLY A 127 -0.83 -7.87 -16.52
N MET A 128 0.39 -7.53 -16.12
CA MET A 128 1.25 -6.55 -16.81
C MET A 128 1.77 -7.09 -18.15
N VAL A 129 2.25 -8.34 -18.18
CA VAL A 129 2.74 -9.02 -19.39
C VAL A 129 1.62 -9.22 -20.41
N ALA A 130 0.39 -9.49 -19.97
CA ALA A 130 -0.77 -9.61 -20.84
C ALA A 130 -1.16 -8.29 -21.53
N ASN A 131 -0.72 -7.13 -20.99
CA ASN A 131 -1.04 -5.82 -21.54
C ASN A 131 0.20 -4.91 -21.67
N PRO A 132 1.16 -5.23 -22.57
CA PRO A 132 2.42 -4.48 -22.69
C PRO A 132 2.23 -3.02 -23.12
N SER A 133 1.12 -2.67 -23.76
CA SER A 133 0.83 -1.29 -24.16
C SER A 133 0.57 -0.38 -22.95
N ALA A 134 0.00 -0.92 -21.86
CA ALA A 134 -0.19 -0.21 -20.60
C ALA A 134 1.15 0.12 -19.90
N LEU A 135 2.22 -0.62 -20.21
CA LEU A 135 3.55 -0.38 -19.65
C LEU A 135 4.26 0.81 -20.31
N LYS A 136 3.82 1.29 -21.48
CA LYS A 136 4.57 2.25 -22.29
C LYS A 136 4.57 3.70 -21.79
N THR A 137 3.76 4.04 -20.78
CA THR A 137 3.60 5.46 -20.40
C THR A 137 3.60 5.64 -18.89
N VAL A 138 4.66 6.25 -18.38
CA VAL A 138 4.59 7.07 -17.16
C VAL A 138 4.86 8.48 -17.64
N ALA A 139 3.89 9.39 -17.49
CA ALA A 139 4.14 10.78 -17.81
C ALA A 139 5.30 11.27 -16.94
N ALA A 140 6.34 11.84 -17.55
CA ALA A 140 7.44 12.42 -16.81
C ALA A 140 6.89 13.49 -15.85
N SER A 141 7.43 13.56 -14.63
CA SER A 141 7.02 14.58 -13.66
C SER A 141 7.27 15.96 -14.27
N VAL A 142 6.24 16.81 -14.20
CA VAL A 142 6.34 18.20 -14.65
C VAL A 142 7.22 18.94 -13.65
N ASP A 143 8.16 19.77 -14.11
CA ASP A 143 8.97 20.58 -13.21
C ASP A 143 8.10 21.57 -12.40
N ILE A 144 8.54 21.89 -11.17
CA ILE A 144 7.81 22.79 -10.26
C ILE A 144 7.60 24.16 -10.90
N ASP A 145 8.57 24.69 -11.64
CA ASP A 145 8.42 26.00 -12.27
C ASP A 145 7.32 25.98 -13.35
N THR A 146 7.29 24.93 -14.18
CA THR A 146 6.25 24.74 -15.19
C THR A 146 4.87 24.55 -14.55
N ALA A 147 4.78 23.81 -13.45
CA ALA A 147 3.52 23.62 -12.73
C ALA A 147 2.99 24.94 -12.13
N LEU A 148 3.88 25.76 -11.54
CA LEU A 148 3.55 27.08 -11.02
C LEU A 148 3.08 28.05 -12.12
N ASP A 149 3.62 27.93 -13.33
CA ASP A 149 3.21 28.75 -14.48
C ASP A 149 1.86 28.32 -15.06
N SER A 150 1.48 27.04 -14.85
CA SER A 150 0.21 26.46 -15.32
C SER A 150 -0.97 26.68 -14.37
N LEU A 151 -0.75 27.27 -13.18
CA LEU A 151 -1.81 27.50 -12.20
C LEU A 151 -2.89 28.44 -12.75
N ARG A 152 -4.15 28.00 -12.66
CA ARG A 152 -5.31 28.71 -13.21
C ARG A 152 -5.84 29.79 -12.28
N THR A 153 -5.76 29.55 -10.98
CA THR A 153 -6.41 30.35 -9.93
C THR A 153 -5.49 31.41 -9.35
N LEU A 154 -4.17 31.19 -9.37
CA LEU A 154 -3.20 32.10 -8.75
C LEU A 154 -1.95 32.26 -9.61
N LYS A 155 -1.69 33.51 -10.04
CA LYS A 155 -0.40 33.89 -10.61
C LYS A 155 0.60 34.17 -9.49
N VAL A 156 1.68 33.40 -9.44
CA VAL A 156 2.69 33.48 -8.38
C VAL A 156 4.00 34.06 -8.93
N ALA A 157 4.45 35.17 -8.34
CA ALA A 157 5.70 35.83 -8.73
C ALA A 157 6.55 36.22 -7.50
N GLY A 158 7.83 36.49 -7.73
CA GLY A 158 8.76 37.02 -6.73
C GLY A 158 8.89 36.13 -5.48
N ALA A 159 8.87 36.75 -4.30
CA ALA A 159 9.03 36.06 -3.02
C ALA A 159 7.96 34.98 -2.76
N LYS A 160 6.73 35.20 -3.24
CA LYS A 160 5.64 34.21 -3.11
C LYS A 160 5.94 32.94 -3.90
N ARG A 161 6.50 33.08 -5.11
CA ARG A 161 6.94 31.94 -5.94
C ARG A 161 8.05 31.16 -5.24
N TRP A 162 9.07 31.85 -4.75
CA TRP A 162 10.17 31.22 -4.01
C TRP A 162 9.67 30.44 -2.78
N PHE A 163 8.76 31.04 -2.00
CA PHE A 163 8.17 30.40 -0.83
C PHE A 163 7.33 29.18 -1.20
N MET A 164 6.52 29.25 -2.28
CA MET A 164 5.77 28.09 -2.77
C MET A 164 6.68 26.94 -3.19
N LYS A 165 7.79 27.21 -3.90
CA LYS A 165 8.77 26.18 -4.26
C LYS A 165 9.36 25.51 -3.01
N LEU A 166 9.67 26.29 -1.98
CA LEU A 166 10.17 25.76 -0.71
C LEU A 166 9.13 24.84 -0.06
N LEU A 167 7.86 25.27 0.01
CA LEU A 167 6.81 24.48 0.61
C LEU A 167 6.54 23.17 -0.15
N VAL A 168 6.51 23.22 -1.49
CA VAL A 168 6.32 22.03 -2.34
C VAL A 168 7.43 21.01 -2.08
N ARG A 169 8.70 21.44 -2.10
CA ARG A 169 9.84 20.57 -1.79
C ARG A 169 9.77 19.98 -0.39
N GLN A 170 9.37 20.78 0.59
CA GLN A 170 9.19 20.30 1.96
C GLN A 170 8.03 19.31 2.09
N SER A 171 6.95 19.49 1.33
CA SER A 171 5.85 18.53 1.26
C SER A 171 6.30 17.21 0.63
N HIS A 172 7.07 17.23 -0.46
CA HIS A 172 7.65 16.01 -1.06
C HIS A 172 8.53 15.27 -0.05
N ARG A 173 9.45 15.97 0.61
CA ARG A 173 10.29 15.39 1.65
C ARG A 173 9.46 14.81 2.80
N ALA A 174 8.41 15.50 3.22
CA ALA A 174 7.53 15.02 4.28
C ALA A 174 6.77 13.75 3.87
N VAL A 175 6.32 13.65 2.62
CA VAL A 175 5.73 12.43 2.06
C VAL A 175 6.76 11.31 2.02
N ALA A 176 7.97 11.56 1.48
CA ALA A 176 9.03 10.55 1.42
C ALA A 176 9.35 9.99 2.81
N LEU A 177 9.54 10.86 3.82
CA LEU A 177 9.78 10.44 5.21
C LEU A 177 8.61 9.65 5.82
N ARG A 178 7.36 10.04 5.51
CA ARG A 178 6.18 9.30 5.98
C ARG A 178 6.13 7.89 5.39
N GLU A 179 6.37 7.78 4.09
CA GLU A 179 6.38 6.50 3.38
C GLU A 179 7.55 5.62 3.85
N GLU A 180 8.71 6.21 4.13
CA GLU A 180 9.87 5.51 4.72
C GLU A 180 9.57 5.02 6.15
N CYS A 181 8.95 5.85 6.99
CA CYS A 181 8.51 5.43 8.33
C CYS A 181 7.52 4.25 8.26
N LYS A 182 6.56 4.31 7.33
CA LYS A 182 5.64 3.19 7.09
C LYS A 182 6.41 1.95 6.62
N ASP A 183 7.37 2.10 5.71
CA ASP A 183 8.18 1.00 5.23
C ASP A 183 8.94 0.29 6.36
N TYR A 184 9.62 1.03 7.23
CA TYR A 184 10.30 0.45 8.40
C TYR A 184 9.33 -0.24 9.37
N LEU A 185 8.12 0.32 9.56
CA LEU A 185 7.09 -0.33 10.37
C LEU A 185 6.70 -1.68 9.77
N VAL A 186 6.51 -1.75 8.45
CA VAL A 186 6.18 -2.99 7.75
C VAL A 186 7.33 -4.00 7.85
N GLN A 187 8.58 -3.57 7.64
CA GLN A 187 9.74 -4.44 7.82
C GLN A 187 9.80 -5.00 9.25
N CYS A 188 9.53 -4.17 10.26
CA CYS A 188 9.47 -4.61 11.65
C CYS A 188 8.36 -5.65 11.88
N CYS A 189 7.16 -5.41 11.34
CA CYS A 189 6.06 -6.35 11.37
C CYS A 189 6.41 -7.68 10.69
N GLY A 190 7.06 -7.64 9.51
CA GLY A 190 7.52 -8.83 8.79
C GLY A 190 8.54 -9.64 9.59
N ASN A 191 9.54 -8.99 10.17
CA ASN A 191 10.52 -9.66 11.03
C ASN A 191 9.88 -10.27 12.28
N MET A 192 8.92 -9.59 12.90
CA MET A 192 8.15 -10.16 14.02
C MET A 192 7.33 -11.37 13.58
N ARG A 193 6.66 -11.30 12.43
CA ARG A 193 5.90 -12.43 11.84
C ARG A 193 6.79 -13.65 11.66
N ALA A 194 7.92 -13.51 10.96
CA ALA A 194 8.85 -14.61 10.71
C ALA A 194 9.31 -15.30 12.03
N ASN A 195 9.60 -14.51 13.06
CA ASN A 195 9.95 -15.06 14.37
C ASN A 195 8.78 -15.81 15.04
N ILE A 196 7.55 -15.30 14.92
CA ILE A 196 6.35 -15.96 15.44
C ILE A 196 6.08 -17.27 14.70
N GLU A 197 6.29 -17.33 13.39
CA GLU A 197 6.15 -18.56 12.60
C GLU A 197 7.15 -19.63 13.02
N VAL A 198 8.42 -19.24 13.22
CA VAL A 198 9.45 -20.15 13.72
C VAL A 198 9.05 -20.71 15.09
N LEU A 199 8.55 -19.85 15.98
CA LEU A 199 8.02 -20.29 17.28
C LEU A 199 6.85 -21.28 17.11
N GLY A 200 5.91 -20.99 16.22
CA GLY A 200 4.78 -21.87 15.92
C GLY A 200 5.24 -23.25 15.46
N LYS A 201 6.20 -23.31 14.51
CA LYS A 201 6.79 -24.56 14.00
C LYS A 201 7.46 -25.37 15.12
N GLN A 202 8.27 -24.72 15.95
CA GLN A 202 8.94 -25.37 17.09
C GLN A 202 7.95 -25.93 18.11
N LEU A 203 6.85 -25.22 18.38
CA LEU A 203 5.83 -25.70 19.32
C LEU A 203 5.06 -26.91 18.78
N VAL A 204 4.90 -27.03 17.45
CA VAL A 204 4.33 -28.23 16.83
C VAL A 204 5.30 -29.40 16.89
N GLU A 205 6.58 -29.17 16.57
CA GLU A 205 7.63 -30.20 16.67
C GLU A 205 7.73 -30.80 18.08
N GLN A 206 7.51 -29.96 19.11
CA GLN A 206 7.49 -30.38 20.51
C GLN A 206 6.15 -31.01 20.94
N GLY A 207 5.15 -31.08 20.05
CA GLY A 207 3.82 -31.62 20.34
C GLY A 207 2.95 -30.73 21.23
N PHE A 208 3.31 -29.45 21.40
CA PHE A 208 2.54 -28.51 22.23
C PHE A 208 1.39 -27.85 21.47
N LEU A 209 1.57 -27.58 20.18
CA LEU A 209 0.50 -27.10 19.32
C LEU A 209 0.15 -28.14 18.23
N PRO A 210 -1.12 -28.21 17.81
CA PRO A 210 -1.52 -29.10 16.72
C PRO A 210 -1.08 -28.59 15.34
N GLU A 211 -0.92 -27.27 15.19
CA GLU A 211 -0.59 -26.59 13.93
C GLU A 211 0.16 -25.29 14.21
N ALA A 212 1.05 -24.88 13.30
CA ALA A 212 2.02 -23.82 13.55
C ALA A 212 1.37 -22.43 13.58
N ASP A 213 0.41 -22.18 12.68
CA ASP A 213 -0.28 -20.91 12.54
C ASP A 213 -1.25 -20.60 13.71
N LEU A 214 -1.56 -21.61 14.55
CA LEU A 214 -2.38 -21.40 15.74
C LEU A 214 -1.75 -20.38 16.70
N VAL A 215 -0.41 -20.23 16.67
CA VAL A 215 0.34 -19.26 17.47
C VAL A 215 -0.18 -17.82 17.29
N PHE A 216 -0.66 -17.45 16.09
CA PHE A 216 -1.19 -16.11 15.79
C PHE A 216 -2.54 -15.83 16.45
N PHE A 217 -3.23 -16.87 16.93
CA PHE A 217 -4.53 -16.75 17.58
C PHE A 217 -4.45 -16.68 19.11
N PHE A 218 -3.24 -16.62 19.66
CA PHE A 218 -3.00 -16.25 21.04
C PHE A 218 -2.79 -14.74 21.15
N THR A 219 -3.31 -14.12 22.21
CA THR A 219 -2.78 -12.83 22.66
C THR A 219 -1.42 -13.05 23.32
N LEU A 220 -0.54 -12.04 23.35
CA LEU A 220 0.78 -12.16 23.98
C LEU A 220 0.72 -12.67 25.44
N PRO A 221 -0.20 -12.20 26.31
CA PRO A 221 -0.33 -12.75 27.67
C PRO A 221 -0.76 -14.23 27.70
N GLU A 222 -1.63 -14.64 26.78
CA GLU A 222 -2.06 -16.04 26.70
C GLU A 222 -0.96 -16.94 26.19
N LEU A 223 -0.16 -16.47 25.21
CA LEU A 223 0.98 -17.22 24.72
C LEU A 223 2.01 -17.41 25.84
N HIS A 224 2.31 -16.36 26.61
CA HIS A 224 3.20 -16.46 27.78
C HIS A 224 2.65 -17.44 28.82
N ALA A 225 1.38 -17.31 29.22
CA ALA A 225 0.75 -18.24 30.15
C ALA A 225 0.72 -19.69 29.62
N PHE A 226 0.57 -19.88 28.32
CA PHE A 226 0.64 -21.18 27.67
C PHE A 226 2.06 -21.78 27.75
N MET A 227 3.09 -20.94 27.61
CA MET A 227 4.49 -21.38 27.74
C MET A 227 4.79 -21.96 29.14
N ASP A 228 4.23 -21.37 30.19
CA ASP A 228 4.43 -21.83 31.56
C ASP A 228 3.57 -23.04 31.92
N SER A 229 2.28 -22.99 31.55
CA SER A 229 1.28 -23.93 32.08
C SER A 229 0.89 -25.07 31.15
N ARG A 230 1.15 -24.93 29.84
CA ARG A 230 0.65 -25.83 28.79
C ARG A 230 -0.86 -26.11 28.86
N ALA A 231 -1.63 -25.16 29.40
CA ALA A 231 -3.04 -25.38 29.71
C ALA A 231 -3.88 -25.61 28.43
N PRO A 232 -4.57 -26.77 28.27
CA PRO A 232 -5.33 -27.10 27.07
C PRO A 232 -6.44 -26.09 26.72
N ARG A 233 -7.01 -25.44 27.74
CA ARG A 233 -8.03 -24.38 27.57
C ARG A 233 -7.57 -23.22 26.68
N LEU A 234 -6.27 -22.91 26.68
CA LEU A 234 -5.70 -21.82 25.87
C LEU A 234 -5.66 -22.22 24.39
N ILE A 235 -5.31 -23.48 24.11
CA ILE A 235 -5.38 -24.07 22.77
C ILE A 235 -6.83 -24.04 22.26
N SER A 236 -7.80 -24.50 23.06
CA SER A 236 -9.21 -24.48 22.66
C SER A 236 -9.72 -23.07 22.36
N ARG A 237 -9.25 -22.06 23.10
CA ARG A 237 -9.59 -20.65 22.86
C ARG A 237 -8.96 -20.14 21.55
N ALA A 238 -7.70 -20.43 21.29
CA ALA A 238 -7.01 -20.08 20.05
C ALA A 238 -7.69 -20.74 18.84
N MET A 239 -8.03 -22.03 18.93
CA MET A 239 -8.76 -22.75 17.87
C MET A 239 -10.12 -22.14 17.57
N ARG A 240 -10.86 -21.73 18.60
CA ARG A 240 -12.14 -21.02 18.42
C ARG A 240 -11.95 -19.67 17.70
N ARG A 241 -10.88 -18.93 18.00
CA ARG A 241 -10.57 -17.68 17.29
C ARG A 241 -10.19 -17.93 15.84
N LYS A 242 -9.32 -18.92 15.57
CA LYS A 242 -8.97 -19.32 14.20
C LYS A 242 -10.21 -19.67 13.38
N LYS A 243 -11.10 -20.51 13.94
CA LYS A 243 -12.37 -20.87 13.31
C LYS A 243 -13.25 -19.66 12.98
N ASN A 244 -13.29 -18.67 13.86
CA ASN A 244 -14.15 -17.48 13.69
C ASN A 244 -13.48 -16.35 12.89
N PHE A 245 -12.17 -16.42 12.64
CA PHE A 245 -11.43 -15.35 12.00
C PHE A 245 -11.98 -14.96 10.62
N PRO A 246 -12.31 -15.90 9.71
CA PRO A 246 -12.91 -15.54 8.42
C PRO A 246 -14.24 -14.80 8.55
N ILE A 247 -15.04 -15.16 9.56
CA ILE A 247 -16.34 -14.52 9.84
C ILE A 247 -16.11 -13.06 10.20
N PHE A 248 -15.17 -12.77 11.11
CA PHE A 248 -14.88 -11.39 11.53
C PHE A 248 -14.16 -10.58 10.46
N LYS A 249 -13.27 -11.19 9.67
CA LYS A 249 -12.55 -10.52 8.57
C LYS A 249 -13.50 -10.02 7.48
N GLY A 250 -14.64 -10.70 7.28
CA GLY A 250 -15.67 -10.29 6.31
C GLY A 250 -16.59 -9.17 6.78
N LYS A 251 -16.61 -8.83 8.08
CA LYS A 251 -17.51 -7.81 8.62
C LYS A 251 -17.05 -6.40 8.27
N ARG A 252 -18.02 -5.51 8.08
CA ARG A 252 -17.79 -4.08 7.83
C ARG A 252 -18.35 -3.26 8.98
N TYR A 253 -17.63 -2.22 9.38
CA TYR A 253 -17.99 -1.34 10.49
C TYR A 253 -17.93 0.11 10.04
N GLU A 254 -18.65 0.99 10.74
CA GLU A 254 -18.56 2.43 10.53
C GLU A 254 -17.13 2.91 10.79
N TYR A 255 -16.70 3.97 10.10
CA TYR A 255 -15.38 4.56 10.32
C TYR A 255 -15.23 5.15 11.73
N PHE A 256 -16.35 5.62 12.29
CA PHE A 256 -16.42 6.16 13.63
C PHE A 256 -17.65 5.58 14.31
N TRP A 257 -17.47 5.05 15.51
CA TRP A 257 -18.57 4.60 16.35
C TRP A 257 -18.25 4.88 17.81
N GLN A 258 -19.29 5.01 18.63
CA GLN A 258 -19.17 5.13 20.07
C GLN A 258 -19.83 3.93 20.74
N GLY A 259 -19.08 3.22 21.59
CA GLY A 259 -19.55 1.99 22.23
C GLY A 259 -19.26 0.74 21.39
N PRO A 260 -20.09 -0.31 21.46
CA PRO A 260 -19.93 -1.51 20.63
C PRO A 260 -20.07 -1.16 19.14
N GLY A 261 -19.09 -1.57 18.33
CA GLY A 261 -19.17 -1.40 16.87
C GLY A 261 -20.30 -2.25 16.30
N HIS A 262 -21.22 -1.62 15.59
CA HIS A 262 -22.29 -2.31 14.86
C HIS A 262 -21.84 -2.59 13.43
N GLU A 263 -22.15 -3.79 12.95
CA GLU A 263 -21.87 -4.17 11.58
C GLU A 263 -22.78 -3.39 10.63
N ILE A 264 -22.19 -2.82 9.57
CA ILE A 264 -22.95 -2.15 8.52
C ILE A 264 -23.63 -3.22 7.67
N ALA A 265 -24.94 -3.10 7.46
CA ALA A 265 -25.67 -3.97 6.55
C ALA A 265 -25.15 -3.83 5.12
N GLU A 266 -25.19 -4.91 4.34
CA GLU A 266 -24.88 -4.82 2.91
C GLU A 266 -25.81 -3.80 2.23
N PRO A 267 -25.31 -3.06 1.22
CA PRO A 267 -26.15 -2.15 0.46
C PRO A 267 -27.35 -2.91 -0.12
N SER A 268 -28.54 -2.30 -0.06
CA SER A 268 -29.77 -2.95 -0.52
C SER A 268 -29.69 -3.31 -2.01
N ALA A 269 -30.39 -4.37 -2.42
CA ALA A 269 -30.48 -4.79 -3.82
C ALA A 269 -31.06 -3.72 -4.76
N GLU A 270 -31.69 -2.67 -4.24
CA GLU A 270 -32.15 -1.51 -5.01
C GLU A 270 -31.00 -0.58 -5.44
N LEU A 271 -29.97 -0.43 -4.61
CA LEU A 271 -28.76 0.34 -4.95
C LEU A 271 -28.01 -0.30 -6.13
N LEU A 272 -28.04 -1.64 -6.22
CA LEU A 272 -27.48 -2.43 -7.33
C LEU A 272 -28.27 -2.29 -8.65
N LYS A 273 -29.52 -1.79 -8.61
CA LYS A 273 -30.34 -1.51 -9.81
C LYS A 273 -30.21 -0.07 -10.29
N SER A 274 -29.50 0.78 -9.56
CA SER A 274 -29.26 2.16 -9.98
C SER A 274 -28.32 2.19 -11.18
N THR A 275 -28.58 3.10 -12.12
CA THR A 275 -27.72 3.34 -13.28
C THR A 275 -26.52 4.22 -12.95
N SER A 276 -26.38 4.66 -11.69
CA SER A 276 -25.31 5.53 -11.22
C SER A 276 -24.93 5.23 -9.78
N LEU A 277 -23.64 4.99 -9.53
CA LEU A 277 -23.07 4.92 -8.19
C LEU A 277 -22.39 6.24 -7.84
N SER A 278 -22.42 6.62 -6.56
CA SER A 278 -21.71 7.79 -6.04
C SER A 278 -20.58 7.37 -5.10
N GLY A 279 -19.54 8.20 -5.02
CA GLY A 279 -18.35 7.94 -4.21
C GLY A 279 -17.53 9.21 -4.02
N THR A 280 -16.38 9.08 -3.37
CA THR A 280 -15.42 10.18 -3.27
C THR A 280 -14.56 10.22 -4.52
N THR A 281 -14.52 11.36 -5.20
CA THR A 281 -13.64 11.56 -6.36
C THR A 281 -12.18 11.48 -5.94
N VAL A 282 -11.40 10.60 -6.58
CA VAL A 282 -9.97 10.42 -6.30
C VAL A 282 -9.10 11.05 -7.40
N CYS A 283 -9.50 10.91 -8.67
CA CYS A 283 -8.82 11.48 -9.82
C CYS A 283 -9.84 12.07 -10.78
N GLU A 284 -9.50 13.17 -11.45
CA GLU A 284 -10.32 13.75 -12.51
C GLU A 284 -10.28 12.85 -13.76
N GLY A 285 -11.44 12.57 -14.34
CA GLY A 285 -11.52 11.83 -15.59
C GLY A 285 -12.91 11.25 -15.84
N VAL A 286 -13.21 10.98 -17.11
CA VAL A 286 -14.38 10.21 -17.53
C VAL A 286 -13.88 9.08 -18.40
N VAL A 287 -14.14 7.85 -17.97
CA VAL A 287 -13.90 6.65 -18.77
C VAL A 287 -15.25 6.11 -19.17
N VAL A 288 -15.43 5.88 -20.48
CA VAL A 288 -16.64 5.26 -21.03
C VAL A 288 -16.26 3.82 -21.38
N ALA A 289 -17.11 2.88 -20.97
CA ALA A 289 -16.96 1.45 -21.28
C ALA A 289 -17.24 1.14 -22.75
#